data_AF-A0A2M9M5S5-F1
#
_entry.id   AF-A0A2M9M5S5-F1
#
_cell.length_a   1.000
_cell.length_b   1.000
_cell.length_c   1.000
_cell.angle_alpha   90.00
_cell.angle_beta   90.00
_cell.angle_gamma   90.00
#
_symmetry.space_group_name_H-M   'P 1'
#
loop_
_entity.id
_entity.type
_entity.pdbx_description
1 polymer ?
#
loop_
_entity_poly.entity_id
_entity_poly.type
_entity_poly.pdbx_seq_one_letter_code
_entity_poly.pdbx_strand_id
1 'polypeptide(L)'
;MNTLLIKAAADLIFRAMQTHRTPAGIAMALDAAGMLQSPETAAEAERLRARVAELEQQTAAVRVLHAKYPDSEHCTQDDEQWPCLTLCALGAAGSASLWQRVTDALNALVAAGIPVHVEPDGHISNPAADEHIEWDRAAGRWRLVHDDEPQLTAEQAEARRRDYRARMRAAGGDIP
;
A
#
# COMPACT_ATOMS: atom_id res chain seq x y z
N MET A 1 -4.27 -25.48 -35.07
CA MET A 1 -2.89 -25.60 -34.56
C MET A 1 -2.10 -24.39 -35.03
N ASN A 2 -1.71 -23.48 -34.13
CA ASN A 2 -1.13 -22.19 -34.50
C ASN A 2 0.38 -22.33 -34.72
N THR A 3 0.81 -22.31 -35.98
CA THR A 3 2.21 -22.55 -36.40
C THR A 3 3.18 -21.48 -35.89
N LEU A 4 2.71 -20.27 -35.61
CA LEU A 4 3.52 -19.18 -35.04
C LEU A 4 3.90 -19.46 -33.58
N LEU A 5 2.95 -19.97 -32.77
CA LEU A 5 3.20 -20.34 -31.38
C LEU A 5 4.19 -21.51 -31.28
N ILE A 6 4.06 -22.49 -32.18
CA ILE A 6 4.98 -23.64 -32.24
C ILE A 6 6.41 -23.18 -32.57
N LYS A 7 6.56 -22.26 -33.53
CA LYS A 7 7.87 -21.71 -33.88
C LYS A 7 8.48 -20.90 -32.73
N ALA A 8 7.67 -20.07 -32.07
CA ALA A 8 8.12 -19.28 -30.92
C ALA A 8 8.55 -20.17 -29.73
N ALA A 9 7.81 -21.25 -29.46
CA ALA A 9 8.18 -22.21 -28.41
C ALA A 9 9.49 -22.95 -28.74
N ALA A 10 9.66 -23.37 -30.00
CA ALA A 10 10.90 -24.02 -30.45
C ALA A 10 12.12 -23.09 -30.30
N ASP A 11 12.00 -21.81 -30.69
CA ASP A 11 13.07 -20.82 -30.54
C ASP A 11 13.41 -20.55 -29.07
N LEU A 12 12.40 -20.52 -28.19
CA LEU A 12 12.60 -20.33 -26.75
C LEU A 12 13.30 -21.53 -26.11
N ILE A 13 12.88 -22.76 -26.43
CA ILE A 13 13.53 -23.99 -25.98
C ILE A 13 14.99 -24.01 -26.44
N PHE A 14 15.25 -23.68 -27.71
CA PHE A 14 16.60 -23.65 -28.27
C PHE A 14 17.51 -22.65 -27.53
N ARG A 15 17.03 -21.43 -27.26
CA ARG A 15 17.80 -20.43 -26.47
C ARG A 15 18.01 -20.87 -25.02
N ALA A 16 17.02 -21.51 -24.40
CA ALA A 16 17.14 -21.97 -23.03
C ALA A 16 18.13 -23.15 -22.92
N MET A 17 18.21 -24.01 -23.93
CA MET A 17 19.23 -25.06 -24.02
C MET A 17 20.66 -24.50 -24.15
N GLN A 18 20.84 -23.39 -24.89
CA GLN A 18 22.15 -22.72 -25.02
C GLN A 18 22.65 -22.10 -23.70
N THR A 19 21.76 -21.84 -22.76
CA THR A 19 22.09 -21.24 -21.45
C THR A 19 22.17 -22.26 -20.32
N HIS A 20 22.28 -23.56 -20.65
CA HIS A 20 22.33 -24.68 -19.69
C HIS A 20 21.19 -24.68 -18.66
N ARG A 21 20.01 -24.17 -19.02
CA ARG A 21 18.85 -24.22 -18.13
C ARG A 21 18.38 -25.65 -17.95
N THR A 22 17.96 -25.98 -16.73
CA THR A 22 17.38 -27.29 -16.43
C THR A 22 16.04 -27.43 -17.17
N PRO A 23 15.61 -28.67 -17.51
CA PRO A 23 14.29 -28.91 -18.08
C PRO A 23 13.15 -28.27 -17.26
N ALA A 24 13.27 -28.25 -15.93
CA ALA A 24 12.33 -27.57 -15.04
C ALA A 24 12.28 -26.05 -15.29
N GLY A 25 13.43 -25.39 -15.48
CA GLY A 25 13.48 -23.96 -15.80
C GLY A 25 12.87 -23.63 -17.17
N ILE A 26 13.02 -24.53 -18.14
CA ILE A 26 12.38 -24.39 -19.47
C ILE A 26 10.86 -24.53 -19.35
N ALA A 27 10.38 -25.53 -18.60
CA ALA A 27 8.95 -25.72 -18.35
C ALA A 27 8.33 -24.50 -17.66
N MET A 28 9.00 -23.93 -16.65
CA MET A 28 8.56 -22.70 -15.98
C MET A 28 8.50 -21.51 -16.93
N ALA A 29 9.47 -21.35 -17.84
CA ALA A 29 9.48 -20.25 -18.80
C ALA A 29 8.33 -20.38 -19.83
N LEU A 30 8.06 -21.60 -20.30
CA LEU A 30 6.94 -21.88 -21.20
C LEU A 30 5.58 -21.67 -20.52
N ASP A 31 5.47 -22.06 -19.25
CA ASP A 31 4.27 -21.85 -18.43
C ASP A 31 4.03 -20.35 -18.16
N ALA A 32 5.07 -19.61 -17.75
CA ALA A 32 5.01 -18.17 -17.55
C ALA A 32 4.68 -17.40 -18.84
N ALA A 33 5.13 -17.90 -19.99
CA ALA A 33 4.76 -17.37 -21.30
C ALA A 33 3.35 -17.77 -21.76
N GLY A 34 2.60 -18.57 -20.97
CA GLY A 34 1.27 -19.07 -21.30
C GLY A 34 1.26 -20.10 -22.44
N MET A 35 2.43 -20.62 -22.85
CA MET A 35 2.57 -21.52 -23.99
C MET A 35 2.14 -22.96 -23.69
N LEU A 36 1.97 -23.31 -22.42
CA LEU A 36 1.44 -24.61 -21.96
C LEU A 36 -0.08 -24.59 -21.71
N GLN A 37 -0.72 -23.43 -21.83
CA GLN A 37 -2.15 -23.28 -21.59
C GLN A 37 -2.96 -23.73 -22.81
N SER A 38 -4.17 -24.23 -22.59
CA SER A 38 -5.12 -24.46 -23.69
C SER A 38 -5.46 -23.12 -24.36
N PRO A 39 -5.80 -23.11 -25.67
CA PRO A 39 -6.15 -21.87 -26.36
C PRO A 39 -7.34 -21.15 -25.72
N GLU A 40 -8.27 -21.89 -25.11
CA GLU A 40 -9.40 -21.33 -24.36
C GLU A 40 -8.94 -20.62 -23.08
N THR A 41 -8.02 -21.24 -22.33
CA THR A 41 -7.45 -20.67 -21.10
C THR A 41 -6.64 -19.41 -21.39
N ALA A 42 -5.85 -19.43 -22.47
CA ALA A 42 -5.08 -18.27 -22.90
C ALA A 42 -6.00 -17.10 -23.31
N ALA A 43 -7.08 -17.39 -24.05
CA ALA A 43 -8.07 -16.38 -24.44
C ALA A 43 -8.84 -15.80 -23.24
N GLU A 44 -9.12 -16.62 -22.22
CA GLU A 44 -9.71 -16.13 -20.97
C GLU A 44 -8.74 -15.25 -20.18
N ALA A 45 -7.47 -15.65 -20.04
CA ALA A 45 -6.46 -14.84 -19.39
C ALA A 45 -6.26 -13.48 -20.08
N GLU A 46 -6.29 -13.45 -21.41
CA GLU A 46 -6.22 -12.21 -22.18
C GLU A 46 -7.46 -11.31 -21.94
N ARG A 47 -8.66 -11.88 -21.96
CA ARG A 47 -9.90 -11.15 -21.63
C ARG A 47 -9.88 -10.58 -20.21
N LEU A 48 -9.42 -11.35 -19.23
CA LEU A 48 -9.31 -10.91 -17.84
C LEU A 48 -8.27 -9.79 -17.69
N ARG A 49 -7.10 -9.90 -18.34
CA ARG A 49 -6.09 -8.83 -18.35
C ARG A 49 -6.63 -7.55 -18.98
N ALA A 50 -7.36 -7.65 -20.09
CA ALA A 50 -8.00 -6.50 -20.70
C ALA A 50 -9.04 -5.86 -19.76
N ARG A 51 -9.84 -6.68 -19.05
CA ARG A 51 -10.82 -6.19 -18.07
C ARG A 51 -10.16 -5.52 -16.87
N VAL A 52 -9.04 -6.06 -16.38
CA VAL A 52 -8.26 -5.45 -15.30
C VAL A 52 -7.72 -4.10 -15.74
N ALA A 53 -7.11 -4.01 -16.92
CA ALA A 53 -6.61 -2.74 -17.45
C ALA A 53 -7.72 -1.68 -17.60
N GLU A 54 -8.90 -2.09 -18.06
CA GLU A 54 -10.08 -1.21 -18.14
C GLU A 54 -10.52 -0.71 -16.75
N LEU A 55 -10.60 -1.60 -15.76
CA LEU A 55 -10.99 -1.25 -14.39
C LEU A 55 -9.96 -0.36 -13.69
N GLU A 56 -8.67 -0.60 -13.94
CA GLU A 56 -7.58 0.26 -13.47
C GLU A 56 -7.69 1.67 -14.09
N GLN A 57 -7.99 1.75 -15.38
CA GLN A 57 -8.22 3.03 -16.06
C GLN A 57 -9.46 3.76 -15.52
N GLN A 58 -10.56 3.04 -15.27
CA GLN A 58 -11.76 3.61 -14.65
C GLN A 58 -11.45 4.13 -13.24
N THR A 59 -10.73 3.36 -12.44
CA THR A 59 -10.30 3.76 -11.09
C THR A 59 -9.42 5.01 -11.13
N ALA A 60 -8.47 5.06 -12.06
CA ALA A 60 -7.61 6.22 -12.25
C ALA A 60 -8.41 7.46 -12.67
N ALA A 61 -9.37 7.30 -13.59
CA ALA A 61 -10.24 8.39 -14.02
C ALA A 61 -11.07 8.96 -12.85
N VAL A 62 -11.66 8.09 -12.02
CA VAL A 62 -12.39 8.51 -10.82
C VAL A 62 -11.45 9.22 -9.84
N ARG A 63 -10.24 8.71 -9.62
CA ARG A 63 -9.26 9.40 -8.75
C ARG A 63 -8.88 10.78 -9.27
N VAL A 64 -8.81 11.00 -10.58
CA VAL A 64 -8.55 12.32 -11.17
C VAL A 64 -9.73 13.27 -10.96
N LEU A 65 -10.97 12.79 -11.11
CA LEU A 65 -12.17 13.59 -10.81
C LEU A 65 -12.23 13.99 -9.33
N HIS A 66 -11.74 13.12 -8.45
CA HIS A 66 -11.62 13.37 -7.03
C HIS A 66 -10.16 13.74 -6.67
N ALA A 67 -9.56 14.70 -7.37
CA ALA A 67 -8.28 15.28 -6.98
C ALA A 67 -8.49 16.55 -6.12
N LYS A 68 -7.68 16.74 -5.08
CA LYS A 68 -7.71 17.94 -4.24
C LYS A 68 -7.22 19.15 -5.06
N TYR A 69 -8.12 20.06 -5.43
CA TYR A 69 -7.71 21.36 -5.98
C TYR A 69 -7.32 22.30 -4.84
N PRO A 70 -6.32 23.19 -5.02
CA PRO A 70 -5.85 24.10 -3.97
C PRO A 70 -6.94 24.98 -3.34
N ASP A 71 -8.01 25.23 -4.09
CA ASP A 71 -9.07 26.17 -3.74
C ASP A 71 -10.40 25.47 -3.37
N SER A 72 -10.43 24.13 -3.36
CA SER A 72 -11.65 23.35 -3.09
C SER A 72 -11.40 22.36 -1.95
N GLU A 73 -11.95 22.66 -0.78
CA GLU A 73 -12.01 21.71 0.35
C GLU A 73 -13.00 20.56 0.10
N HIS A 74 -13.66 20.53 -1.07
CA HIS A 74 -14.73 19.59 -1.40
C HIS A 74 -14.56 18.97 -2.79
N CYS A 75 -15.10 17.77 -2.96
CA CYS A 75 -15.43 17.23 -4.28
C CYS A 75 -16.63 18.02 -4.82
N THR A 76 -16.63 18.40 -6.10
CA THR A 76 -17.75 19.16 -6.69
C THR A 76 -19.05 18.37 -6.80
N GLN A 77 -19.03 17.06 -6.52
CA GLN A 77 -20.18 16.16 -6.64
C GLN A 77 -20.91 15.91 -5.32
N ASP A 78 -20.20 15.94 -4.20
CA ASP A 78 -20.72 15.55 -2.90
C ASP A 78 -20.30 16.66 -1.93
N ASP A 79 -21.26 17.42 -1.36
CA ASP A 79 -21.06 18.45 -0.30
C ASP A 79 -20.49 17.86 1.02
N GLU A 80 -19.75 16.76 0.93
CA GLU A 80 -19.15 16.00 2.00
C GLU A 80 -17.77 16.53 2.41
N GLN A 81 -17.36 16.19 3.63
CA GLN A 81 -16.05 16.49 4.17
C GLN A 81 -14.97 15.68 3.44
N TRP A 82 -13.89 16.35 3.01
CA TRP A 82 -12.76 15.68 2.38
C TRP A 82 -11.90 14.88 3.38
N PRO A 83 -11.38 13.69 3.03
CA PRO A 83 -11.61 12.94 1.78
C PRO A 83 -13.04 12.38 1.69
N CYS A 84 -13.70 12.59 0.54
CA CYS A 84 -15.06 12.09 0.32
C CYS A 84 -15.13 10.55 0.37
N LEU A 85 -16.33 10.00 0.65
CA LEU A 85 -16.54 8.55 0.80
C LEU A 85 -16.03 7.73 -0.41
N THR A 86 -16.20 8.28 -1.62
CA THR A 86 -15.72 7.66 -2.87
C THR A 86 -14.20 7.49 -2.87
N LEU A 87 -13.45 8.48 -2.40
CA LEU A 87 -11.99 8.34 -2.28
C LEU A 87 -11.59 7.41 -1.14
N CYS A 88 -12.29 7.43 -0.01
CA CYS A 88 -12.03 6.51 1.09
C CYS A 88 -12.20 5.05 0.63
N ALA A 89 -13.26 4.76 -0.14
CA ALA A 89 -13.51 3.45 -0.72
C ALA A 89 -12.42 3.03 -1.73
N LEU A 90 -11.92 3.97 -2.55
CA LEU A 90 -10.86 3.70 -3.53
C LEU A 90 -9.44 3.67 -2.93
N GLY A 91 -9.22 4.35 -1.81
CA GLY A 91 -7.94 4.48 -1.10
C GLY A 91 -7.65 3.32 -0.16
N ALA A 92 -8.69 2.72 0.44
CA ALA A 92 -8.59 1.51 1.25
C ALA A 92 -7.89 0.35 0.51
N ALA A 93 -7.92 0.35 -0.84
CA ALA A 93 -7.28 -0.67 -1.66
C ALA A 93 -5.81 -0.37 -2.05
N GLY A 94 -5.28 0.86 -1.88
CA GLY A 94 -4.01 1.23 -2.54
C GLY A 94 -3.08 2.23 -1.86
N SER A 95 -3.49 2.94 -0.80
CA SER A 95 -2.65 3.98 -0.16
C SER A 95 -2.47 3.84 1.35
N ALA A 96 -3.05 2.81 1.96
CA ALA A 96 -2.91 2.54 3.38
C ALA A 96 -1.48 2.10 3.72
N SER A 97 -0.87 2.72 4.75
CA SER A 97 0.40 2.24 5.33
C SER A 97 0.26 0.76 5.71
N LEU A 98 1.38 0.04 5.80
CA LEU A 98 1.32 -1.37 6.25
C LEU A 98 0.59 -1.47 7.59
N TRP A 99 0.83 -0.52 8.48
CA TRP A 99 0.20 -0.41 9.78
C TRP A 99 -1.32 -0.17 9.73
N GLN A 100 -1.77 0.68 8.81
CA GLN A 100 -3.21 0.86 8.60
C GLN A 100 -3.87 -0.42 8.10
N ARG A 101 -3.25 -1.15 7.16
CA ARG A 101 -3.79 -2.44 6.67
C ARG A 101 -3.85 -3.50 7.75
N VAL A 102 -2.83 -3.56 8.62
CA VAL A 102 -2.82 -4.47 9.77
C VAL A 102 -3.93 -4.09 10.75
N THR A 103 -4.13 -2.79 11.03
CA THR A 103 -5.21 -2.29 11.89
C THR A 103 -6.58 -2.68 11.34
N ASP A 104 -6.80 -2.49 10.03
CA ASP A 104 -8.07 -2.84 9.38
C ASP A 104 -8.34 -4.35 9.43
N ALA A 105 -7.31 -5.18 9.20
CA ALA A 105 -7.43 -6.63 9.29
C ALA A 105 -7.77 -7.11 10.71
N LEU A 106 -7.13 -6.53 11.73
CA LEU A 106 -7.42 -6.83 13.13
C LEU A 106 -8.86 -6.45 13.51
N ASN A 107 -9.34 -5.31 13.04
CA ASN A 107 -10.74 -4.90 13.24
C ASN A 107 -11.73 -5.81 12.51
N ALA A 108 -11.39 -6.33 11.33
CA ALA A 108 -12.22 -7.30 10.63
C ALA A 108 -12.36 -8.63 11.40
N LEU A 109 -11.30 -9.11 12.05
CA LEU A 109 -11.36 -10.30 12.91
C LEU A 109 -12.31 -10.11 14.10
N VAL A 110 -12.23 -8.94 14.75
CA VAL A 110 -13.14 -8.56 15.85
C VAL A 110 -14.58 -8.50 15.37
N ALA A 111 -14.84 -7.88 14.21
CA ALA A 111 -16.18 -7.79 13.63
C ALA A 111 -16.75 -9.17 13.25
N ALA A 112 -15.89 -10.13 12.87
CA ALA A 112 -16.27 -11.52 12.61
C ALA A 112 -16.46 -12.36 13.88
N GLY A 113 -16.26 -11.78 15.07
CA GLY A 113 -16.34 -12.49 16.35
C GLY A 113 -15.21 -13.50 16.57
N ILE A 114 -14.11 -13.39 15.82
CA ILE A 114 -12.93 -14.24 15.97
C ILE A 114 -12.10 -13.67 17.12
N PRO A 115 -11.91 -14.40 18.23
CA PRO A 115 -11.19 -13.89 19.38
C PRO A 115 -9.70 -13.73 19.04
N VAL A 116 -9.19 -12.51 19.18
CA VAL A 116 -7.76 -12.22 19.12
C VAL A 116 -7.27 -12.06 20.56
N HIS A 117 -6.30 -12.88 20.98
CA HIS A 117 -5.70 -12.73 22.31
C HIS A 117 -4.87 -11.45 22.33
N VAL A 118 -5.24 -10.52 23.21
CA VAL A 118 -4.53 -9.24 23.42
C VAL A 118 -3.70 -9.38 24.69
N GLU A 119 -2.39 -9.21 24.58
CA GLU A 119 -1.49 -9.14 25.73
C GLU A 119 -1.88 -7.97 26.67
N PRO A 120 -1.46 -7.97 27.95
CA PRO A 120 -1.99 -7.04 28.95
C PRO A 120 -1.81 -5.56 28.61
N ASP A 121 -0.73 -5.24 27.90
CA ASP A 121 -0.43 -3.89 27.39
C ASP A 121 -1.25 -3.55 26.15
N GLY A 122 -1.50 -4.51 25.26
CA GLY A 122 -2.36 -4.34 24.09
C GLY A 122 -1.76 -3.44 23.01
N HIS A 123 -0.44 -3.31 22.99
CA HIS A 123 0.31 -2.45 22.07
C HIS A 123 1.10 -3.32 21.08
N ILE A 124 1.06 -2.96 19.79
CA ILE A 124 1.89 -3.53 18.74
C ILE A 124 2.71 -2.38 18.15
N SER A 125 3.98 -2.32 18.49
CA SER A 125 4.90 -1.26 18.03
C SER A 125 6.11 -1.84 17.30
N ASN A 126 6.67 -1.07 16.38
CA ASN A 126 8.02 -1.29 15.88
C ASN A 126 8.90 -0.16 16.44
N PRO A 127 9.95 -0.47 17.22
CA PRO A 127 10.78 0.56 17.85
C PRO A 127 11.55 1.44 16.85
N ALA A 128 11.55 1.10 15.57
CA ALA A 128 12.17 1.88 14.49
C ALA A 128 11.16 2.68 13.63
N ALA A 129 9.86 2.67 13.97
CA ALA A 129 8.83 3.36 13.22
C ALA A 129 7.98 4.26 14.15
N ASP A 130 7.45 5.34 13.59
CA ASP A 130 6.61 6.31 14.30
C ASP A 130 5.12 5.91 14.34
N GLU A 131 4.78 4.70 13.87
CA GLU A 131 3.42 4.15 13.85
C GLU A 131 3.35 2.92 14.78
N HIS A 132 2.33 2.87 15.62
CA HIS A 132 2.02 1.71 16.47
C HIS A 132 0.50 1.50 16.61
N ILE A 133 0.07 0.28 16.94
CA ILE A 133 -1.36 -0.06 17.08
C ILE A 133 -1.66 -0.31 18.55
N GLU A 134 -2.75 0.25 19.04
CA GLU A 134 -3.23 0.08 20.41
C GLU A 134 -4.65 -0.52 20.42
N TRP A 135 -4.96 -1.34 21.42
CA TRP A 135 -6.32 -1.79 21.68
C TRP A 135 -7.11 -0.76 22.50
N ASP A 136 -8.12 -0.14 21.89
CA ASP A 136 -9.07 0.72 22.59
C ASP A 136 -10.12 -0.15 23.31
N ARG A 137 -9.95 -0.35 24.62
CA ARG A 137 -10.88 -1.13 25.46
C ARG A 137 -12.26 -0.51 25.57
N ALA A 138 -12.38 0.81 25.48
CA ALA A 138 -13.67 1.50 25.61
C ALA A 138 -14.48 1.33 24.32
N ALA A 139 -13.82 1.40 23.16
CA ALA A 139 -14.46 1.21 21.87
C ALA A 139 -14.49 -0.26 21.40
N GLY A 140 -13.73 -1.15 22.05
CA GLY A 140 -13.62 -2.56 21.67
C GLY A 140 -13.03 -2.75 20.27
N ARG A 141 -12.03 -1.95 19.89
CA ARG A 141 -11.42 -1.98 18.53
C ARG A 141 -9.93 -1.63 18.56
N TRP A 142 -9.21 -2.05 17.54
CA TRP A 142 -7.82 -1.66 17.31
C TRP A 142 -7.73 -0.27 16.69
N ARG A 143 -6.76 0.53 17.14
CA ARG A 143 -6.52 1.90 16.68
C ARG A 143 -5.06 2.06 16.26
N LEU A 144 -4.84 2.59 15.06
CA LEU A 144 -3.54 3.07 14.63
C LEU A 144 -3.22 4.40 15.33
N VAL A 145 -2.07 4.46 15.98
CA VAL A 145 -1.55 5.63 16.68
C VAL A 145 -0.22 6.00 16.03
N HIS A 146 -0.02 7.30 15.87
CA HIS A 146 1.24 7.85 15.41
C HIS A 146 1.90 8.47 16.63
N ASP A 147 3.16 8.13 16.88
CA ASP A 147 3.99 8.81 17.85
C ASP A 147 4.31 10.20 17.30
N ASP A 148 3.38 11.14 17.47
CA ASP A 148 3.68 12.55 17.28
C ASP A 148 4.79 12.90 18.29
N GLU A 149 5.95 13.41 17.81
CA GLU A 149 6.72 14.33 18.66
C GLU A 149 5.71 15.32 19.23
N PRO A 150 5.64 15.50 20.55
CA PRO A 150 4.57 16.25 21.17
C PRO A 150 4.46 17.59 20.45
N GLN A 151 3.26 17.92 19.97
CA GLN A 151 2.96 19.23 19.38
C GLN A 151 3.25 20.28 20.45
N LEU A 152 4.50 20.74 20.49
CA LEU A 152 4.92 21.81 21.36
C LEU A 152 4.06 23.00 21.00
N THR A 153 3.41 23.61 21.99
CA THR A 153 2.79 24.91 21.77
C THR A 153 3.84 25.86 21.19
N ALA A 154 3.44 26.90 20.43
CA ALA A 154 4.38 27.84 19.84
C ALA A 154 5.41 28.37 20.87
N GLU A 155 4.96 28.55 22.11
CA GLU A 155 5.75 28.94 23.27
C GLU A 155 6.77 27.86 23.70
N GLN A 156 6.36 26.59 23.78
CA GLN A 156 7.25 25.47 24.09
C GLN A 156 8.26 25.19 22.95
N ALA A 157 7.84 25.37 21.69
CA ALA A 157 8.71 25.24 20.53
C ALA A 157 9.76 26.37 20.48
N GLU A 158 9.39 27.58 20.91
CA GLU A 158 10.32 28.69 21.04
C GLU A 158 11.28 28.52 22.23
N ALA A 159 10.80 28.01 23.37
CA ALA A 159 11.65 27.67 24.51
C ALA A 159 12.69 26.60 24.15
N ARG A 160 12.30 25.54 23.44
CA ARG A 160 13.21 24.48 22.97
C ARG A 160 14.22 25.02 21.94
N ARG A 161 13.79 25.91 21.03
CA ARG A 161 14.70 26.62 20.09
C ARG A 161 15.70 27.53 20.80
N ARG A 162 15.27 28.20 21.88
CA ARG A 162 16.13 29.07 22.69
C ARG A 162 17.17 28.27 23.47
N ASP A 163 16.78 27.15 24.07
CA ASP A 163 17.70 26.23 24.76
C ASP A 163 18.72 25.61 23.78
N TYR A 164 18.27 25.17 22.60
CA TYR A 164 19.16 24.66 21.56
C TYR A 164 20.18 25.71 21.09
N ARG A 165 19.75 26.95 20.84
CA ARG A 165 20.66 28.06 20.48
C ARG A 165 21.65 28.38 21.60
N ALA A 166 21.23 28.31 22.86
CA ALA A 166 22.12 28.52 24.00
C ALA A 166 23.19 27.42 24.10
N ARG A 167 22.80 26.15 23.91
CA ARG A 167 23.74 25.02 23.88
C ARG A 167 24.72 25.10 22.70
N MET A 168 24.25 25.50 21.52
CA MET A 168 25.11 25.66 20.34
C MET A 168 26.13 26.81 20.50
N ARG A 169 25.72 27.93 21.12
CA ARG A 169 26.66 29.01 21.48
C ARG A 169 27.67 28.58 22.54
N ALA A 170 27.24 27.83 23.56
CA ALA A 170 28.13 27.32 24.59
C ALA A 170 29.13 26.28 24.04
N ALA A 171 28.76 25.56 22.99
CA ALA A 171 29.63 24.61 22.29
C ALA A 171 30.58 25.26 21.26
N GLY A 172 30.61 26.60 21.15
CA GLY A 172 31.51 27.32 20.25
C GLY A 172 31.15 27.22 18.77
N GLY A 173 29.92 26.82 18.43
CA GLY A 173 29.44 26.80 17.05
C GLY A 173 28.97 28.18 16.61
N ASP A 174 29.78 28.87 15.80
CA ASP A 174 29.30 30.02 15.02
C ASP A 174 28.28 29.52 13.99
N ILE A 175 27.07 30.07 14.03
CA ILE A 175 26.04 29.88 13.01
C ILE A 175 26.02 31.17 12.16
N PRO A 176 26.19 31.12 10.82
CA PRO A 176 25.93 32.26 9.96
C PRO A 176 24.45 32.67 9.95
#